data_AF-A0A956FZ47-F1
#
_entry.id   AF-A0A956FZ47-F1
#
_cell.length_a   1.000
_cell.length_b   1.000
_cell.length_c   1.000
_cell.angle_alpha   90.00
_cell.angle_beta   90.00
_cell.angle_gamma   90.00
#
_symmetry.space_group_name_H-M   'P 1'
#
loop_
_entity.id
_entity.type
_entity.pdbx_description
1 polymer ?
#
loop_
_entity_poly.entity_id
_entity_poly.type
_entity_poly.pdbx_seq_one_letter_code
_entity_poly.pdbx_strand_id
1 'polypeptide(L)'
;CGAANNPLAAEADADRLVRRGVAYVPDFVANAGALIDGASRALGEEARIPARVAALPVLVRDLLDRAEAEGRSPHHIAIELAERRLADLRDRSL
;
A
#
# COMPACT_ATOMS: atom_id res chain seq x y z
N CYS A 1 -4.54 11.37 4.80
CA CYS A 1 -3.50 10.32 4.94
C CYS A 1 -2.72 10.56 6.23
N GLY A 2 -2.20 9.51 6.87
CA GLY A 2 -1.44 9.60 8.13
C GLY A 2 -0.63 8.34 8.41
N ALA A 3 0.17 8.36 9.48
CA ALA A 3 1.11 7.29 9.82
C ALA A 3 0.61 6.30 10.90
N ALA A 4 -0.61 6.49 11.42
CA ALA A 4 -1.17 5.62 12.45
C ALA A 4 -1.38 4.20 11.94
N ASN A 5 -1.16 3.20 12.81
CA ASN A 5 -1.47 1.81 12.53
C ASN A 5 -2.93 1.51 12.87
N ASN A 6 -3.62 0.79 12.00
CA ASN A 6 -5.01 0.36 12.14
C ASN A 6 -5.97 1.52 12.47
N PRO A 7 -6.01 2.62 11.68
CA PRO A 7 -6.86 3.76 11.97
C PRO A 7 -8.36 3.49 11.74
N LEU A 8 -8.70 2.42 11.01
CA LEU A 8 -10.08 2.01 10.78
C LEU A 8 -10.54 1.06 11.90
N ALA A 9 -11.77 1.23 12.39
CA ALA A 9 -12.35 0.33 13.38
C ALA A 9 -12.77 -1.01 12.76
N ALA A 10 -13.17 -0.98 11.49
CA ALA A 10 -13.44 -2.17 10.67
C ALA A 10 -13.01 -1.95 9.22
N GLU A 11 -12.68 -3.02 8.49
CA GLU A 11 -12.30 -2.93 7.06
C GLU A 11 -13.40 -2.25 6.21
N ALA A 12 -14.67 -2.50 6.52
CA ALA A 12 -15.82 -1.89 5.85
C ALA A 12 -15.87 -0.35 5.99
N ASP A 13 -15.13 0.24 6.94
CA ASP A 13 -15.00 1.70 7.04
C ASP A 13 -14.24 2.29 5.84
N ALA A 14 -13.35 1.53 5.20
CA ALA A 14 -12.68 1.97 3.98
C ALA A 14 -13.69 2.23 2.85
N ASP A 15 -14.65 1.32 2.68
CA ASP A 15 -15.73 1.51 1.68
C ASP A 15 -16.66 2.66 2.04
N ARG A 16 -16.90 2.89 3.34
CA ARG A 16 -17.71 4.03 3.81
C ARG A 16 -17.05 5.36 3.48
N LEU A 17 -15.71 5.45 3.54
CA LEU A 17 -14.97 6.64 3.14
C LEU A 17 -15.13 6.90 1.63
N VAL A 18 -14.97 5.86 0.81
CA VAL A 18 -15.13 5.93 -0.65
C VAL A 18 -16.53 6.39 -1.05
N ARG A 19 -17.58 5.79 -0.45
CA ARG A 19 -18.98 6.20 -0.68
C ARG A 19 -19.27 7.66 -0.33
N ARG A 20 -18.44 8.27 0.51
CA ARG A 20 -18.55 9.69 0.91
C ARG A 20 -17.66 10.62 0.08
N GLY A 21 -16.98 10.10 -0.95
CA GLY A 21 -16.02 10.86 -1.75
C GLY A 21 -14.74 11.23 -0.99
N VAL A 22 -14.44 10.53 0.12
CA VAL A 22 -13.21 10.76 0.89
C VAL A 22 -12.13 9.83 0.37
N ALA A 23 -11.08 10.41 -0.22
CA ALA A 23 -9.91 9.66 -0.64
C ALA A 23 -9.20 9.07 0.58
N TYR A 24 -9.01 7.75 0.57
CA TYR A 24 -8.35 7.00 1.63
C TYR A 24 -7.13 6.28 1.09
N VAL A 25 -5.97 6.50 1.72
CA VAL A 25 -4.75 5.73 1.47
C VAL A 25 -4.63 4.73 2.61
N PRO A 26 -4.52 3.41 2.33
CA PRO A 26 -4.34 2.41 3.37
C PRO A 26 -3.11 2.71 4.22
N ASP A 27 -3.24 2.53 5.53
CA ASP A 27 -2.21 2.79 6.52
C ASP A 27 -0.90 2.06 6.21
N PHE A 28 -0.96 0.75 5.93
CA PHE A 28 0.22 -0.07 5.60
C PHE A 28 0.94 0.36 4.30
N VAL A 29 0.30 1.19 3.46
CA VAL A 29 0.93 1.84 2.31
C VAL A 29 1.49 3.20 2.73
N ALA A 30 0.70 4.01 3.43
CA ALA A 30 1.06 5.37 3.84
C ALA A 30 2.24 5.40 4.84
N ASN A 31 2.35 4.41 5.71
CA ASN A 31 3.36 4.33 6.76
C ASN A 31 4.52 3.38 6.44
N ALA A 32 4.60 2.86 5.21
CA ALA A 32 5.56 1.83 4.79
C ALA A 32 7.04 2.25 4.93
N GLY A 33 7.33 3.54 5.10
CA GLY A 33 8.70 4.06 5.16
C GLY A 33 9.57 3.41 6.23
N ALA A 34 9.05 3.19 7.44
CA ALA A 34 9.81 2.55 8.52
C ALA A 34 10.15 1.08 8.21
N LEU A 35 9.21 0.36 7.59
CA LEU A 35 9.44 -1.02 7.16
C LEU A 35 10.47 -1.08 6.02
N ILE A 36 10.41 -0.14 5.08
CA ILE A 36 11.39 -0.02 3.99
C ILE A 36 12.79 0.22 4.56
N ASP A 37 12.96 1.18 5.47
CA ASP A 37 14.26 1.49 6.07
C ASP A 37 14.80 0.28 6.85
N GLY A 38 14.00 -0.28 7.77
CA GLY A 38 14.41 -1.41 8.60
C GLY A 38 14.76 -2.66 7.79
N ALA A 39 13.92 -3.05 6.82
CA ALA A 39 14.17 -4.22 5.98
C ALA A 39 15.39 -4.02 5.07
N SER A 40 15.56 -2.81 4.50
CA SER A 40 16.73 -2.53 3.65
C SER A 40 18.03 -2.61 4.43
N ARG A 41 18.07 -2.08 5.66
CA ARG A 41 19.25 -2.20 6.55
C ARG A 41 19.54 -3.65 6.92
N ALA A 42 18.51 -4.42 7.27
CA ALA A 42 18.66 -5.83 7.62
C ALA A 42 19.25 -6.67 6.46
N LEU A 43 19.03 -6.23 5.21
CA LEU A 43 19.53 -6.88 4.00
C LEU A 43 20.86 -6.28 3.48
N GLY A 44 21.42 -5.24 4.11
CA GLY A 44 22.60 -4.52 3.61
C GLY A 44 22.33 -3.73 2.32
N GLU A 45 21.10 -3.26 2.13
CA GLU A 45 20.59 -2.56 0.95
C GLU A 45 20.27 -1.09 1.23
N GLU A 46 21.00 -0.44 2.13
CA GLU A 46 20.72 0.94 2.57
C GLU A 46 20.70 1.93 1.41
N ALA A 47 21.55 1.71 0.41
CA ALA A 47 21.60 2.52 -0.81
C ALA A 47 20.28 2.50 -1.62
N ARG A 48 19.41 1.50 -1.40
CA ARG A 48 18.11 1.37 -2.07
C ARG A 48 16.97 2.10 -1.35
N ILE A 49 17.16 2.53 -0.10
CA ILE A 49 16.12 3.18 0.70
C ILE A 49 15.52 4.41 0.00
N PRO A 50 16.32 5.38 -0.52
CA PRO A 50 15.77 6.57 -1.15
C PRO A 50 14.88 6.23 -2.36
N ALA A 51 15.32 5.29 -3.20
CA ALA A 51 14.56 4.86 -4.36
C ALA A 51 13.25 4.14 -3.99
N ARG A 52 13.28 3.27 -2.98
CA ARG A 52 12.08 2.56 -2.48
C ARG A 52 11.05 3.51 -1.89
N VAL A 53 11.49 4.48 -1.08
CA VAL A 53 10.61 5.51 -0.51
C VAL A 53 10.06 6.42 -1.61
N ALA A 54 10.89 6.82 -2.57
CA ALA A 54 10.46 7.66 -3.70
C ALA A 54 9.42 6.97 -4.62
N ALA A 55 9.31 5.64 -4.58
CA ALA A 55 8.29 4.90 -5.31
C ALA A 55 6.91 4.93 -4.64
N LEU A 56 6.81 5.24 -3.34
CA LEU A 56 5.52 5.23 -2.61
C LEU A 56 4.50 6.22 -3.18
N PRO A 57 4.83 7.49 -3.51
CA PRO A 57 3.84 8.41 -4.08
C PRO A 57 3.28 7.94 -5.44
N VAL A 58 4.09 7.25 -6.24
CA VAL A 58 3.64 6.68 -7.53
C VAL A 58 2.69 5.51 -7.26
N LEU A 59 3.08 4.58 -6.38
CA LEU A 59 2.24 3.47 -5.95
C LEU A 59 0.89 3.94 -5.40
N VAL A 60 0.89 4.99 -4.57
CA VAL A 60 -0.33 5.57 -3.99
C VAL A 60 -1.23 6.16 -5.07
N ARG A 61 -0.65 6.84 -6.07
CA ARG A 61 -1.41 7.40 -7.18
C ARG A 61 -2.07 6.30 -8.01
N ASP A 62 -1.29 5.32 -8.45
CA ASP A 62 -1.78 4.19 -9.24
C ASP A 62 -2.89 3.44 -8.50
N LEU A 63 -2.74 3.29 -7.17
CA LEU A 63 -3.75 2.68 -6.32
C LEU A 63 -5.06 3.48 -6.30
N LEU A 64 -4.98 4.80 -6.13
CA LEU A 64 -6.15 5.67 -6.09
C LEU A 64 -6.84 5.76 -7.46
N ASP A 65 -6.08 5.90 -8.54
CA ASP A 65 -6.60 5.96 -9.92
C ASP A 65 -7.35 4.66 -10.26
N ARG A 66 -6.79 3.50 -9.88
CA ARG A 66 -7.43 2.20 -10.07
C ARG A 66 -8.68 2.04 -9.21
N ALA A 67 -8.65 2.53 -7.97
CA ALA A 67 -9.80 2.51 -7.09
C ALA A 67 -10.96 3.34 -7.61
N GLU A 68 -10.67 4.53 -8.15
CA GLU A 68 -11.64 5.37 -8.82
C GLU A 68 -12.22 4.69 -10.06
N ALA A 69 -11.37 4.15 -10.93
CA ALA A 69 -11.81 3.47 -12.16
C ALA A 69 -12.67 2.23 -11.89
N GLU A 70 -12.36 1.46 -10.85
CA GLU A 70 -13.12 0.25 -10.48
C GLU A 70 -14.33 0.55 -9.56
N GLY A 71 -14.45 1.77 -9.01
CA GLY A 71 -15.47 2.11 -8.02
C GLY A 71 -15.33 1.34 -6.70
N ARG A 72 -14.09 0.98 -6.32
CA ARG A 72 -13.77 0.10 -5.19
C ARG A 72 -12.90 0.81 -4.17
N SER A 73 -12.82 0.26 -2.96
CA SER A 73 -11.92 0.79 -1.95
C SER A 73 -10.45 0.58 -2.31
N PRO A 74 -9.61 1.63 -2.16
CA PRO A 74 -8.14 1.50 -2.24
C PRO A 74 -7.59 0.43 -1.30
N HIS A 75 -8.24 0.15 -0.17
CA HIS A 75 -7.82 -0.89 0.77
C HIS A 75 -7.86 -2.29 0.13
N HIS A 76 -8.99 -2.65 -0.49
CA HIS A 76 -9.14 -3.95 -1.13
C HIS A 76 -8.19 -4.12 -2.32
N ILE A 77 -8.07 -3.09 -3.16
CA ILE A 77 -7.15 -3.13 -4.31
C ILE A 77 -5.70 -3.30 -3.85
N ALA A 78 -5.29 -2.62 -2.77
CA ALA A 78 -3.95 -2.74 -2.23
C ALA A 78 -3.64 -4.16 -1.72
N ILE A 79 -4.60 -4.79 -1.01
CA ILE A 79 -4.47 -6.19 -0.56
C ILE A 79 -4.32 -7.12 -1.76
N GLU A 80 -5.21 -7.01 -2.75
CA GLU A 80 -5.10 -7.87 -3.93
C GLU A 80 -3.80 -7.66 -4.72
N LEU A 81 -3.29 -6.43 -4.81
CA LEU A 81 -2.00 -6.15 -5.43
C LEU A 81 -0.87 -6.83 -4.66
N ALA A 82 -0.92 -6.82 -3.33
CA ALA A 82 0.06 -7.50 -2.49
C ALA A 82 -0.02 -9.03 -2.66
N GLU A 83 -1.23 -9.60 -2.64
CA GLU A 83 -1.46 -11.04 -2.84
C GLU A 83 -0.97 -11.51 -4.21
N ARG A 84 -1.28 -10.77 -5.28
CA ARG A 84 -0.78 -11.07 -6.64
C ARG A 84 0.74 -11.03 -6.69
N ARG A 85 1.38 -10.02 -6.09
CA ARG A 85 2.85 -9.94 -6.03
C ARG A 85 3.46 -11.13 -5.29
N LEU A 86 2.85 -11.58 -4.19
CA LEU A 86 3.31 -12.75 -3.44
C LEU A 86 3.14 -14.05 -4.25
N ALA A 87 2.03 -14.21 -4.97
CA ALA A 87 1.82 -15.34 -5.86
C ALA A 87 2.88 -15.38 -6.98
N ASP A 88 3.10 -14.26 -7.68
CA ASP A 88 4.08 -14.19 -8.77
C ASP A 88 5.52 -14.48 -8.31
N LEU A 89 5.85 -14.17 -7.05
CA LEU A 89 7.16 -14.48 -6.46
C LEU A 89 7.30 -15.97 -6.12
N ARG A 90 6.22 -16.60 -5.64
CA ARG A 90 6.18 -18.04 -5.38
C ARG A 90 6.35 -18.84 -6.67
N ASP A 91 5.63 -18.44 -7.72
CA ASP A 91 5.68 -19.13 -9.02
C ASP A 91 7.05 -19.01 -9.70
N ARG A 92 7.77 -17.91 -9.48
CA ARG A 92 9.15 -17.71 -9.99
C ARG A 92 10.22 -18.46 -9.20
N SER A 93 9.88 -18.95 -8.01
CA SER A 93 10.78 -19.70 -7.14
C SER A 93 10.67 -21.21 -7.33
N LEU A 94 9.77 -21.67 -8.22
CA LEU A 94 9.57 -23.04 -8.67
C LEU A 94 10.17 -23.24 -10.07
#